data_AF-A0A1M3QLM9-F1
#
_entry.id   AF-A0A1M3QLM9-F1
#
_cell.length_a   1.000
_cell.length_b   1.000
_cell.length_c   1.000
_cell.angle_alpha   90.00
_cell.angle_beta   90.00
_cell.angle_gamma   90.00
#
_symmetry.space_group_name_H-M   'P 1'
#
loop_
_entity.id
_entity.type
_entity.pdbx_description
1 polymer ?
#
loop_
_entity_poly.entity_id
_entity_poly.type
_entity_poly.pdbx_seq_one_letter_code
_entity_poly.pdbx_strand_id
1 'polypeptide(L)'
;MALRALAFTAGLKNYEGNLAGFLNIFMQKASKASVEQTAEVITQLTEGAEGAAVVLRALGSTKKALTLVEAVLVGVLSNVDTIRDRADRDQFLVDAGARLLREPEFAEGARYALASAKTVKARLEKAVAIFGRP
;
A
#
# COMPACT_ATOMS: atom_id res chain seq x y z
N MET A 1 8.34 1.17 -7.17
CA MET A 1 7.34 0.76 -6.16
C MET A 1 6.15 1.72 -6.09
N ALA A 2 6.34 3.04 -6.10
CA ALA A 2 5.24 4.02 -6.03
C ALA A 2 4.15 3.82 -7.10
N LEU A 3 4.53 3.73 -8.39
CA LEU A 3 3.58 3.46 -9.49
C LEU A 3 2.74 2.18 -9.26
N ARG A 4 3.37 1.13 -8.72
CA ARG A 4 2.70 -0.14 -8.44
C ARG A 4 1.70 -0.01 -7.28
N ALA A 5 2.08 0.70 -6.22
CA ALA A 5 1.19 0.96 -5.10
C ALA A 5 -0.04 1.78 -5.54
N LEU A 6 0.17 2.85 -6.31
CA LEU A 6 -0.91 3.64 -6.91
C LEU A 6 -1.86 2.79 -7.76
N ALA A 7 -1.31 2.01 -8.69
CA ALA A 7 -2.12 1.17 -9.56
C ALA A 7 -2.98 0.20 -8.73
N PHE A 8 -2.44 -0.38 -7.67
CA PHE A 8 -3.22 -1.24 -6.77
C PHE A 8 -4.27 -0.47 -5.98
N THR A 9 -3.97 0.73 -5.45
CA THR A 9 -4.97 1.54 -4.73
C THR A 9 -6.17 1.88 -5.63
N ALA A 10 -5.92 2.16 -6.91
CA ALA A 10 -6.96 2.50 -7.87
C ALA A 10 -7.69 1.29 -8.51
N GLY A 11 -7.10 0.10 -8.44
CA GLY A 11 -7.51 -0.98 -9.34
C GLY A 11 -7.19 -2.40 -8.90
N LEU A 12 -6.94 -2.66 -7.60
CA LEU A 12 -6.53 -3.98 -7.09
C LEU A 12 -7.39 -5.13 -7.61
N LYS A 13 -8.71 -4.95 -7.67
CA LYS A 13 -9.66 -5.96 -8.16
C LYS A 13 -9.39 -6.40 -9.60
N ASN A 14 -8.83 -5.52 -10.42
CA ASN A 14 -8.54 -5.76 -11.84
C ASN A 14 -7.17 -6.40 -12.10
N TYR A 15 -6.38 -6.70 -11.06
CA TYR A 15 -5.08 -7.34 -11.24
C TYR A 15 -5.24 -8.83 -11.58
N GLU A 16 -4.72 -9.31 -12.70
CA GLU A 16 -4.89 -10.71 -13.13
C GLU A 16 -3.58 -11.51 -13.10
N GLY A 17 -2.55 -11.00 -12.42
CA GLY A 17 -1.23 -11.65 -12.35
C GLY A 17 -0.22 -11.07 -13.34
N ASN A 18 -0.68 -10.41 -14.41
CA ASN A 18 0.17 -9.68 -15.34
C ASN A 18 0.41 -8.23 -14.85
N LEU A 19 1.51 -8.00 -14.14
CA LEU A 19 1.84 -6.68 -13.60
C LEU A 19 2.12 -5.66 -14.71
N ALA A 20 2.86 -6.02 -15.75
CA ALA A 20 3.21 -5.09 -16.82
C ALA A 20 1.95 -4.59 -17.55
N GLY A 21 1.05 -5.51 -17.92
CA GLY A 21 -0.24 -5.15 -18.53
C GLY A 21 -1.09 -4.27 -17.61
N PHE A 22 -1.17 -4.62 -16.33
CA PHE A 22 -1.90 -3.83 -15.33
C PHE A 22 -1.36 -2.40 -15.19
N LEU A 23 -0.04 -2.23 -15.10
CA LEU A 23 0.59 -0.91 -15.01
C LEU A 23 0.42 -0.10 -16.29
N ASN A 24 0.49 -0.74 -17.46
CA ASN A 24 0.27 -0.07 -18.74
C ASN A 24 -1.15 0.49 -18.84
N ILE A 25 -2.16 -0.31 -18.46
CA ILE A 25 -3.56 0.15 -18.43
C ILE A 25 -3.73 1.32 -17.47
N PHE A 26 -3.12 1.24 -16.28
CA PHE A 26 -3.16 2.33 -15.30
C PHE A 26 -2.51 3.61 -15.85
N MET A 27 -1.31 3.52 -16.42
CA MET A 27 -0.62 4.68 -17.00
C MET A 27 -1.36 5.30 -18.18
N GLN A 28 -1.97 4.50 -19.05
CA GLN A 28 -2.79 5.00 -20.17
C GLN A 28 -4.05 5.74 -19.70
N LYS A 29 -4.61 5.35 -18.55
CA LYS A 29 -5.71 6.10 -17.93
C LYS A 29 -5.20 7.39 -17.30
N ALA A 30 -4.10 7.30 -16.55
CA ALA A 30 -3.47 8.44 -15.88
C ALA A 30 -2.96 9.51 -16.87
N SER A 31 -2.50 9.12 -18.07
CA SER A 31 -2.04 10.06 -19.09
C SER A 31 -3.15 10.96 -19.66
N LYS A 32 -4.41 10.69 -19.32
CA LYS A 32 -5.58 11.49 -19.70
C LYS A 32 -6.10 12.36 -18.55
N ALA A 33 -5.43 12.35 -17.40
CA ALA A 33 -5.81 13.15 -16.25
C ALA A 33 -5.56 14.65 -16.50
N SER A 34 -6.41 15.49 -15.93
CA SER A 34 -6.21 16.93 -15.84
C SER A 34 -5.05 17.29 -14.89
N VAL A 35 -4.64 18.56 -14.92
CA VAL A 35 -3.60 19.09 -14.03
C VAL A 35 -4.06 19.00 -12.57
N GLU A 36 -5.33 19.30 -12.32
CA GLU A 36 -5.95 19.26 -10.99
C GLU A 36 -5.97 17.84 -10.43
N GLN A 37 -6.41 16.87 -11.24
CA GLN A 37 -6.38 15.44 -10.85
C GLN A 37 -4.95 14.95 -10.60
N THR A 38 -3.98 15.45 -11.36
CA THR A 38 -2.57 15.09 -11.17
C THR A 38 -2.03 15.66 -9.85
N ALA A 39 -2.36 16.91 -9.52
CA ALA A 39 -1.95 17.55 -8.27
C ALA A 39 -2.55 16.84 -7.04
N GLU A 40 -3.81 16.42 -7.12
CA GLU A 40 -4.47 15.62 -6.07
C GLU A 40 -3.72 14.29 -5.84
N VAL A 41 -3.40 13.57 -6.92
CA VAL A 41 -2.63 12.31 -6.84
C VAL A 41 -1.24 12.54 -6.23
N ILE A 42 -0.55 13.63 -6.58
CA ILE A 42 0.75 13.99 -5.98
C ILE A 42 0.62 14.25 -4.49
N THR A 43 -0.46 14.90 -4.07
CA THR A 43 -0.72 15.19 -2.65
C THR A 43 -0.95 13.89 -1.88
N GLN A 44 -1.85 13.02 -2.37
CA GLN A 44 -2.11 11.71 -1.78
C GLN A 44 -0.85 10.83 -1.71
N LEU A 45 0.00 10.89 -2.74
CA LEU A 45 1.28 10.19 -2.75
C LEU A 45 2.24 10.69 -1.68
N THR A 46 2.35 12.00 -1.53
CA THR A 46 3.23 12.62 -0.53
C THR A 46 2.76 12.22 0.87
N GLU A 47 1.48 12.43 1.17
CA GLU A 47 0.89 12.08 2.48
C GLU A 47 0.99 10.58 2.79
N GLY A 48 0.69 9.74 1.80
CA GLY A 48 0.78 8.29 1.95
C GLY A 48 2.22 7.78 2.11
N ALA A 49 3.19 8.40 1.41
CA ALA A 49 4.61 8.08 1.56
C ALA A 49 5.14 8.48 2.94
N GLU A 50 4.74 9.65 3.46
CA GLU A 50 5.07 10.08 4.82
C GLU A 50 4.50 9.12 5.87
N GLY A 51 3.23 8.75 5.74
CA GLY A 51 2.59 7.77 6.64
C GLY A 51 3.29 6.41 6.58
N ALA A 52 3.60 5.92 5.38
CA ALA A 52 4.37 4.68 5.21
C ALA A 52 5.77 4.76 5.82
N ALA A 53 6.43 5.93 5.75
CA ALA A 53 7.74 6.15 6.36
C ALA A 53 7.68 6.11 7.90
N VAL A 54 6.59 6.59 8.53
CA VAL A 54 6.37 6.43 9.98
C VAL A 54 6.32 4.95 10.34
N VAL A 55 5.50 4.17 9.64
CA VAL A 55 5.37 2.72 9.85
C VAL A 55 6.72 2.02 9.71
N LEU A 56 7.39 2.20 8.57
CA LEU A 56 8.63 1.48 8.26
C LEU A 56 9.77 1.81 9.22
N ARG A 57 9.85 3.05 9.71
CA ARG A 57 10.81 3.45 10.76
C ARG A 57 10.53 2.76 12.08
N ALA A 58 9.27 2.71 12.50
CA ALA A 58 8.86 2.06 13.75
C ALA A 58 9.08 0.54 13.75
N LEU A 59 8.99 -0.09 12.57
CA LEU A 59 9.32 -1.51 12.41
C LEU A 59 10.83 -1.82 12.54
N GLY A 60 11.70 -0.82 12.69
CA GLY A 60 13.14 -0.97 12.89
C GLY A 60 13.96 -1.14 11.60
N SER A 61 15.29 -1.08 11.76
CA SER A 61 16.27 -0.93 10.66
C SER A 61 16.64 -2.19 9.87
N THR A 62 16.01 -3.34 10.16
CA THR A 62 16.28 -4.57 9.40
C THR A 62 15.74 -4.46 7.97
N LYS A 63 16.45 -5.06 7.01
CA LYS A 63 16.04 -5.10 5.60
C LYS A 63 14.63 -5.70 5.49
N LYS A 64 13.66 -4.87 5.10
CA LYS A 64 12.26 -5.29 4.95
C LYS A 64 12.04 -6.02 3.63
N ALA A 65 11.20 -7.04 3.64
CA ALA A 65 10.73 -7.69 2.42
C ALA A 65 9.97 -6.69 1.54
N LEU A 66 10.17 -6.75 0.22
CA LEU A 66 9.47 -5.84 -0.71
C LEU A 66 7.94 -5.98 -0.65
N THR A 67 7.44 -7.18 -0.35
CA THR A 67 6.00 -7.46 -0.16
C THR A 67 5.43 -6.76 1.06
N LEU A 68 6.22 -6.59 2.12
CA LEU A 68 5.85 -5.82 3.31
C LEU A 68 5.81 -4.34 2.98
N VAL A 69 6.87 -3.81 2.34
CA VAL A 69 6.92 -2.40 1.92
C VAL A 69 5.75 -2.06 1.00
N GLU A 70 5.41 -2.96 0.06
CA GLU A 70 4.26 -2.81 -0.83
C GLU A 70 2.94 -2.78 -0.06
N ALA A 71 2.73 -3.70 0.88
CA ALA A 71 1.51 -3.75 1.67
C ALA A 71 1.34 -2.51 2.56
N VAL A 72 2.43 -2.00 3.14
CA VAL A 72 2.40 -0.74 3.90
C VAL A 72 2.01 0.42 2.99
N LEU A 73 2.64 0.56 1.82
CA LEU A 73 2.32 1.64 0.88
C LEU A 73 0.86 1.57 0.40
N VAL A 74 0.40 0.39 -0.03
CA VAL A 74 -0.99 0.21 -0.51
C VAL A 74 -1.99 0.42 0.62
N GLY A 75 -1.70 -0.12 1.82
CA GLY A 75 -2.58 0.01 2.98
C GLY A 75 -2.74 1.45 3.45
N VAL A 76 -1.64 2.21 3.55
CA VAL A 76 -1.68 3.63 3.93
C VAL A 76 -2.34 4.46 2.83
N LEU A 77 -1.93 4.31 1.57
CA LEU A 77 -2.50 5.10 0.45
C LEU A 77 -4.00 4.86 0.29
N SER A 78 -4.47 3.62 0.45
CA SER A 78 -5.91 3.30 0.31
C SER A 78 -6.77 3.89 1.44
N ASN A 79 -6.16 4.35 2.53
CA ASN A 79 -6.84 4.92 3.69
C ASN A 79 -6.32 6.32 4.02
N VAL A 80 -5.68 7.01 3.05
CA VAL A 80 -4.94 8.25 3.32
C VAL A 80 -5.84 9.34 3.91
N ASP A 81 -7.05 9.51 3.38
CA ASP A 81 -8.02 10.49 3.88
C ASP A 81 -8.44 10.19 5.32
N THR A 82 -8.70 8.92 5.63
CA THR A 82 -9.10 8.48 6.97
C THR A 82 -7.97 8.60 7.99
N ILE A 83 -6.72 8.46 7.55
CA ILE A 83 -5.52 8.53 8.39
C ILE A 83 -5.09 9.98 8.64
N ARG A 84 -5.20 10.84 7.62
CA ARG A 84 -4.75 12.24 7.66
C ARG A 84 -5.38 13.01 8.82
N ASP A 85 -6.68 12.84 9.02
CA ASP A 85 -7.46 13.67 9.94
C ASP A 85 -7.46 13.13 11.38
N ARG A 86 -6.68 12.08 11.67
CA ARG A 86 -6.59 11.47 13.01
C ARG A 86 -5.69 12.27 13.94
N ALA A 87 -6.18 12.52 15.15
CA ALA A 87 -5.37 13.12 16.23
C ALA A 87 -4.23 12.20 16.69
N ASP A 88 -4.42 10.88 16.60
CA ASP A 88 -3.47 9.84 17.01
C ASP A 88 -2.72 9.22 15.80
N ARG A 89 -2.67 9.92 14.66
CA ARG A 89 -2.17 9.40 13.36
C ARG A 89 -0.92 8.53 13.47
N ASP A 90 0.15 9.06 14.08
CA ASP A 90 1.44 8.36 14.11
C ASP A 90 1.38 7.11 14.99
N GLN A 91 0.73 7.17 16.16
CA GLN A 91 0.52 6.01 17.03
C GLN A 91 -0.33 4.94 16.32
N PHE A 92 -1.40 5.37 15.66
CA PHE A 92 -2.24 4.48 14.85
C PHE A 92 -1.43 3.77 13.76
N LEU A 93 -0.59 4.49 13.02
CA LEU A 93 0.27 3.94 11.97
C LEU A 93 1.25 2.90 12.52
N VAL A 94 1.89 3.20 13.67
CA VAL A 94 2.79 2.27 14.36
C VAL A 94 2.06 0.99 14.76
N ASP A 95 0.88 1.11 15.38
CA ASP A 95 0.09 -0.02 15.82
C ASP A 95 -0.43 -0.86 14.64
N ALA A 96 -0.86 -0.20 13.55
CA ALA A 96 -1.23 -0.87 12.31
C ALA A 96 -0.06 -1.65 11.70
N GLY A 97 1.14 -1.06 11.69
CA GLY A 97 2.37 -1.73 11.28
C GLY A 97 2.68 -2.98 12.12
N ALA A 98 2.55 -2.86 13.45
CA ALA A 98 2.76 -3.99 14.36
C ALA A 98 1.71 -5.10 14.14
N ARG A 99 0.44 -4.75 13.90
CA ARG A 99 -0.60 -5.72 13.52
C ARG A 99 -0.27 -6.42 12.20
N LEU A 100 0.19 -5.67 11.20
CA LEU A 100 0.57 -6.22 9.90
C LEU A 100 1.68 -7.27 10.01
N LEU A 101 2.69 -7.05 10.86
CA LEU A 101 3.77 -8.03 11.08
C LEU A 101 3.32 -9.32 11.77
N ARG A 102 2.21 -9.29 12.51
CA ARG A 102 1.64 -10.48 13.16
C ARG A 102 0.87 -11.36 12.19
N GLU A 103 0.56 -10.86 11.00
CA GLU A 103 -0.13 -11.63 9.97
C GLU A 103 0.84 -12.65 9.33
N PRO A 104 0.43 -13.93 9.18
CA PRO A 104 1.30 -15.00 8.68
C PRO A 104 1.93 -14.70 7.31
N GLU A 105 1.24 -13.97 6.44
CA GLU A 105 1.70 -13.62 5.10
C GLU A 105 2.86 -12.61 5.08
N PHE A 106 3.14 -11.99 6.22
CA PHE A 106 4.19 -10.99 6.41
C PHE A 106 5.26 -11.40 7.44
N ALA A 107 5.08 -12.55 8.11
CA ALA A 107 6.07 -13.11 9.04
C ALA A 107 7.36 -13.52 8.31
N GLU A 108 8.51 -13.39 9.00
CA GLU A 108 9.81 -13.85 8.50
C GLU A 108 9.77 -15.36 8.23
N GLY A 109 9.70 -15.76 6.96
CA GLY A 109 9.58 -17.16 6.56
C GLY A 109 8.54 -17.44 5.47
N ALA A 110 7.67 -16.48 5.16
CA ALA A 110 6.75 -16.55 4.02
C ALA A 110 7.49 -16.45 2.67
N ARG A 111 8.38 -17.40 2.37
CA ARG A 111 9.19 -17.42 1.13
C ARG A 111 8.50 -18.09 -0.05
N TYR A 112 7.42 -18.85 0.17
CA TYR A 112 6.81 -19.65 -0.89
C TYR A 112 5.28 -19.46 -0.95
N ALA A 113 4.79 -19.26 -2.18
CA ALA A 113 3.40 -19.04 -2.60
C ALA A 113 2.87 -17.58 -2.74
N LEU A 114 3.74 -16.57 -2.85
CA LEU A 114 3.32 -15.15 -2.87
C LEU A 114 3.10 -14.49 -4.26
N ALA A 115 3.24 -15.24 -5.36
CA ALA A 115 3.23 -14.65 -6.72
C ALA A 115 1.91 -14.80 -7.49
N SER A 116 0.97 -15.65 -7.04
CA SER A 116 -0.32 -15.76 -7.73
C SER A 116 -1.12 -14.45 -7.59
N ALA A 117 -1.90 -14.10 -8.62
CA ALA A 117 -2.78 -12.94 -8.57
C ALA A 117 -3.69 -12.96 -7.33
N LYS A 118 -4.21 -14.14 -6.99
CA LYS A 118 -5.05 -14.37 -5.82
C LYS A 118 -4.30 -14.06 -4.52
N THR A 119 -3.06 -14.54 -4.37
CA THR A 119 -2.27 -14.29 -3.16
C THR A 119 -1.90 -12.82 -3.03
N VAL A 120 -1.52 -12.16 -4.13
CA VAL A 120 -1.20 -10.73 -4.13
C VAL A 120 -2.42 -9.91 -3.72
N LYS A 121 -3.60 -10.17 -4.30
CA LYS A 121 -4.84 -9.49 -3.92
C LYS A 121 -5.15 -9.68 -2.44
N ALA A 122 -5.22 -10.93 -1.98
CA ALA A 122 -5.56 -11.24 -0.59
C ALA A 122 -4.61 -10.55 0.40
N ARG A 123 -3.30 -10.55 0.12
CA ARG A 123 -2.30 -9.87 0.94
C ARG A 123 -2.52 -8.36 1.01
N LEU A 124 -2.78 -7.73 -0.14
CA LEU A 124 -2.98 -6.29 -0.23
C LEU A 124 -4.33 -5.85 0.36
N GLU A 125 -5.41 -6.61 0.13
CA GLU A 125 -6.73 -6.39 0.75
C GLU A 125 -6.64 -6.45 2.27
N LYS A 126 -5.90 -7.42 2.80
CA LYS A 126 -5.65 -7.52 4.24
C LYS A 126 -4.89 -6.31 4.78
N ALA A 127 -3.89 -5.82 4.05
CA ALA A 127 -3.18 -4.59 4.43
C ALA A 127 -4.12 -3.37 4.43
N VAL A 128 -4.93 -3.19 3.38
CA VAL A 128 -5.97 -2.14 3.33
C VAL A 128 -6.90 -2.23 4.54
N ALA A 129 -7.35 -3.43 4.90
CA ALA A 129 -8.22 -3.62 6.06
C ALA A 129 -7.54 -3.26 7.38
N ILE A 130 -6.25 -3.57 7.57
CA ILE A 130 -5.51 -3.28 8.81
C ILE A 130 -5.31 -1.78 9.04
N PHE A 131 -5.04 -1.04 7.96
CA PHE A 131 -4.87 0.42 7.99
C PHE A 131 -6.18 1.20 7.90
N GLY A 132 -7.30 0.53 7.58
CA GLY A 132 -8.65 1.12 7.56
C GLY A 132 -9.47 0.86 8.82
N ARG A 133 -8.91 0.19 9.84
CA ARG A 133 -9.60 0.01 11.12
C ARG A 133 -9.72 1.36 11.86
N PRO A 134 -10.85 1.62 12.55
CA PRO A 134 -10.99 2.79 13.41
C PRO A 134 -9.96 2.77 14.55
#